data_AF-A0A1G1DI04-F1
#
_entry.id   AF-A0A1G1DI04-F1
#
_cell.length_a   1.000
_cell.length_b   1.000
_cell.length_c   1.000
_cell.angle_alpha   90.00
_cell.angle_beta   90.00
_cell.angle_gamma   90.00
#
_symmetry.space_group_name_H-M   'P 1'
#
loop_
_entity.id
_entity.type
_entity.pdbx_description
1 polymer ?
#
loop_
_entity_poly.entity_id
_entity_poly.type
_entity_poly.pdbx_seq_one_letter_code
_entity_poly.pdbx_strand_id
1 'polypeptide(L)'
;LFISCGLIIEDGFEYETLERIILSMKRTAAEAGVQIVTGDTKVVEKGAADKIFINTAGIGLLMDGVELKRERIKSGDSIIINGTIGDHGISVLSKREGIELESEIESDCKPLNSLITAVLESGADVKFMRDPTRGGLAATLNEFANGMEWGILLNETEIPIRDEVRSVSDILGFDPLYIANEGKVVMIVSSGDRDKVLNIMKTHPHGRDTKAIGEIVSSPKGMVTLKTVVGGTRIVDMPSGEQLPRIC
;
A
#
# COMPACT_ATOMS: atom_id res chain seq x y z
N LEU A 1 11.01 1.16 17.17
CA LEU A 1 11.66 -0.06 17.71
C LEU A 1 12.85 -0.38 16.82
N PHE A 2 12.99 -1.46 16.07
CA PHE A 2 14.28 -1.69 15.35
C PHE A 2 14.11 -2.32 13.98
N ILE A 3 15.02 -2.01 13.07
CA ILE A 3 15.16 -2.69 11.77
C ILE A 3 16.60 -3.15 11.52
N SER A 4 16.76 -4.21 10.75
CA SER A 4 18.05 -4.62 10.15
C SER A 4 18.12 -4.22 8.68
N CYS A 5 19.33 -4.13 8.13
CA CYS A 5 19.57 -3.81 6.72
C CYS A 5 20.64 -4.74 6.11
N GLY A 6 20.23 -5.62 5.19
CA GLY A 6 21.12 -6.42 4.35
C GLY A 6 21.27 -5.83 2.95
N LEU A 7 22.49 -5.66 2.47
CA LEU A 7 22.80 -5.14 1.14
C LEU A 7 23.48 -6.21 0.28
N ILE A 8 23.01 -6.40 -0.94
CA ILE A 8 23.70 -7.17 -1.98
C ILE A 8 24.00 -6.20 -3.12
N ILE A 9 25.28 -5.95 -3.37
CA ILE A 9 25.76 -4.90 -4.27
C ILE A 9 26.58 -5.55 -5.39
N GLU A 10 26.31 -5.18 -6.63
CA GLU A 10 27.09 -5.58 -7.79
C GLU A 10 28.45 -4.86 -7.81
N ASP A 11 29.51 -5.58 -8.14
CA ASP A 11 30.83 -4.98 -8.36
C ASP A 11 30.78 -3.90 -9.45
N GLY A 12 31.39 -2.75 -9.17
CA GLY A 12 31.33 -1.56 -10.01
C GLY A 12 30.11 -0.66 -9.79
N PHE A 13 29.24 -0.94 -8.80
CA PHE A 13 28.16 -0.02 -8.42
C PHE A 13 28.72 1.32 -7.91
N GLU A 14 28.13 2.42 -8.38
CA GLU A 14 28.62 3.76 -8.11
C GLU A 14 28.47 4.14 -6.62
N TYR A 15 29.58 4.54 -6.01
CA TYR A 15 29.61 4.92 -4.59
C TYR A 15 28.66 6.08 -4.28
N GLU A 16 28.60 7.11 -5.13
CA GLU A 16 27.72 8.27 -4.94
C GLU A 16 26.24 7.86 -4.92
N THR A 17 25.85 6.91 -5.77
CA THR A 17 24.51 6.35 -5.77
C THR A 17 24.24 5.52 -4.51
N LEU A 18 25.21 4.71 -4.05
CA LEU A 18 25.10 3.99 -2.78
C LEU A 18 24.94 4.95 -1.59
N GLU A 19 25.76 5.99 -1.51
CA GLU A 19 25.69 6.99 -0.44
C GLU A 19 24.33 7.67 -0.40
N ARG A 20 23.77 8.05 -1.56
CA ARG A 20 22.42 8.60 -1.66
C ARG A 20 21.36 7.66 -1.11
N ILE A 21 21.44 6.37 -1.42
CA ILE A 21 20.51 5.34 -0.91
C ILE A 21 20.61 5.25 0.61
N ILE A 22 21.82 5.11 1.16
CA ILE A 22 22.04 5.00 2.61
C ILE A 22 21.55 6.25 3.35
N LEU A 23 21.81 7.44 2.81
CA LEU A 23 21.30 8.70 3.37
C LEU A 23 19.77 8.76 3.32
N SER A 24 19.14 8.23 2.26
CA SER A 24 17.69 8.13 2.18
C SER A 24 17.13 7.21 3.26
N MET A 25 17.71 6.00 3.42
CA MET A 25 17.31 5.06 4.48
C MET A 25 17.43 5.67 5.87
N LYS A 26 18.53 6.39 6.14
CA LYS A 26 18.74 7.10 7.41
C LYS A 26 17.64 8.14 7.67
N ARG A 27 17.30 8.96 6.66
CA ARG A 27 16.26 9.99 6.78
C ARG A 27 14.89 9.37 7.05
N THR A 28 14.50 8.35 6.27
CA THR A 28 13.20 7.68 6.42
C THR A 28 13.10 6.93 7.75
N ALA A 29 14.19 6.29 8.21
CA ALA A 29 14.22 5.68 9.54
C ALA A 29 14.01 6.70 10.66
N ALA A 30 14.64 7.89 10.54
CA ALA A 30 14.45 8.99 11.48
C ALA A 30 13.02 9.53 11.45
N GLU A 31 12.42 9.73 10.27
CA GLU A 31 11.03 10.14 10.09
C GLU A 31 10.06 9.15 10.75
N ALA A 32 10.28 7.85 10.55
CA ALA A 32 9.48 6.79 11.14
C ALA A 32 9.73 6.56 12.64
N GLY A 33 10.76 7.18 13.23
CA GLY A 33 11.15 6.93 14.62
C GLY A 33 11.68 5.50 14.87
N VAL A 34 12.34 4.90 13.88
CA VAL A 34 12.96 3.56 13.99
C VAL A 34 14.48 3.65 13.87
N GLN A 35 15.18 2.66 14.44
CA GLN A 35 16.64 2.60 14.38
C GLN A 35 17.07 1.40 13.54
N ILE A 36 18.00 1.64 12.61
CA ILE A 36 18.74 0.57 11.92
C ILE A 36 19.84 0.11 12.89
N VAL A 37 19.71 -1.08 13.48
CA VAL A 37 20.59 -1.53 14.59
C VAL A 37 21.60 -2.60 14.21
N THR A 38 21.40 -3.26 13.08
CA THR A 38 22.31 -4.28 12.58
C THR A 38 22.19 -4.36 11.06
N GLY A 39 23.17 -4.96 10.42
CA GLY A 39 23.15 -5.12 8.97
C GLY A 39 24.23 -6.05 8.46
N ASP A 40 24.15 -6.32 7.17
CA ASP A 40 25.11 -7.12 6.43
C ASP A 40 25.35 -6.50 5.05
N THR A 41 26.55 -6.68 4.50
CA THR A 41 26.87 -6.23 3.14
C THR A 41 27.60 -7.34 2.40
N LYS A 42 27.14 -7.63 1.19
CA LYS A 42 27.74 -8.58 0.26
C LYS A 42 27.97 -7.87 -1.06
N VAL A 43 29.18 -8.01 -1.59
CA VAL A 43 29.50 -7.58 -2.95
C VAL A 43 29.60 -8.84 -3.81
N VAL A 44 28.90 -8.85 -4.94
CA VAL A 44 28.88 -9.97 -5.89
C VAL A 44 29.53 -9.56 -7.20
N GLU A 45 29.98 -10.55 -7.96
CA GLU A 45 30.61 -10.31 -9.27
C GLU A 45 29.66 -9.56 -10.21
N LYS A 46 30.25 -8.83 -11.16
CA LYS A 46 29.49 -8.13 -12.20
C LYS A 46 28.57 -9.10 -12.96
N GLY A 47 27.31 -8.74 -13.09
CA GLY A 47 26.25 -9.56 -13.71
C GLY A 47 25.57 -10.57 -12.77
N ALA A 48 26.05 -10.74 -11.54
CA ALA A 48 25.42 -11.65 -10.56
C ALA A 48 24.26 -11.00 -9.77
N ALA A 49 24.18 -9.67 -9.77
CA ALA A 49 23.04 -8.88 -9.30
C ALA A 49 22.82 -7.73 -10.29
N ASP A 50 21.60 -7.23 -10.42
CA ASP A 50 21.35 -5.99 -11.16
C ASP A 50 21.46 -4.80 -10.21
N LYS A 51 22.66 -4.23 -10.13
CA LYS A 51 23.03 -3.09 -9.28
C LYS A 51 22.97 -3.38 -7.78
N ILE A 52 21.81 -3.25 -7.15
CA ILE A 52 21.67 -3.35 -5.70
C ILE A 52 20.34 -3.98 -5.29
N PHE A 53 20.39 -4.89 -4.32
CA PHE A 53 19.23 -5.40 -3.60
C PHE A 53 19.36 -5.07 -2.12
N ILE A 54 18.23 -4.71 -1.50
CA ILE A 54 18.16 -4.33 -0.09
C ILE A 54 17.12 -5.22 0.58
N ASN A 55 17.53 -5.92 1.63
CA ASN A 55 16.63 -6.62 2.54
C ASN A 55 16.53 -5.83 3.84
N THR A 56 15.31 -5.67 4.35
CA THR A 56 15.09 -5.16 5.70
C THR A 56 14.22 -6.15 6.48
N ALA A 57 14.52 -6.31 7.76
CA ALA A 57 13.65 -7.02 8.70
C ALA A 57 13.35 -6.10 9.88
N GLY A 58 12.09 -6.04 10.29
CA GLY A 58 11.63 -5.15 11.36
C GLY A 58 11.09 -5.92 12.56
N ILE A 59 11.27 -5.35 13.75
CA ILE A 59 10.63 -5.80 14.97
C ILE A 59 9.87 -4.65 15.64
N GLY A 60 8.65 -4.95 16.07
CA GLY A 60 7.76 -4.04 16.77
C GLY A 60 7.08 -4.73 17.95
N LEU A 61 6.43 -3.95 18.79
CA LEU A 61 5.55 -4.43 19.85
C LEU A 61 4.11 -4.20 19.40
N LEU A 62 3.24 -5.16 19.70
CA LEU A 62 1.80 -4.98 19.52
C LEU A 62 1.30 -4.00 20.58
N MET A 63 0.40 -3.10 20.18
CA MET A 63 -0.25 -2.18 21.11
C MET A 63 -1.24 -2.94 21.99
N ASP A 64 -1.25 -2.64 23.29
CA ASP A 64 -2.16 -3.27 24.24
C ASP A 64 -3.63 -3.02 23.84
N GLY A 65 -4.45 -4.06 23.90
CA GLY A 65 -5.88 -4.00 23.56
C GLY A 65 -6.19 -3.92 22.06
N VAL A 66 -5.19 -3.88 21.18
CA VAL A 66 -5.39 -3.88 19.72
C VAL A 66 -5.46 -5.32 19.20
N GLU A 67 -6.61 -5.70 18.65
CA GLU A 67 -6.84 -7.03 18.08
C GLU A 67 -7.11 -6.98 16.56
N LEU A 68 -6.06 -7.06 15.74
CA LEU A 68 -6.18 -7.05 14.28
C LEU A 68 -6.35 -8.48 13.75
N LYS A 69 -7.59 -8.96 13.74
CA LYS A 69 -7.95 -10.35 13.39
C LYS A 69 -9.06 -10.37 12.35
N ARG A 70 -8.86 -11.14 11.28
CA ARG A 70 -9.84 -11.22 10.18
C ARG A 70 -11.19 -11.80 10.64
N GLU A 71 -11.18 -12.62 11.68
CA GLU A 71 -12.36 -13.23 12.30
C GLU A 71 -13.30 -12.21 12.95
N ARG A 72 -12.82 -10.99 13.25
CA ARG A 72 -13.65 -9.90 13.80
C ARG A 72 -14.47 -9.18 12.73
N ILE A 73 -14.13 -9.38 11.46
CA ILE A 73 -14.78 -8.74 10.31
C ILE A 73 -16.20 -9.28 10.14
N LYS A 74 -17.16 -8.38 9.97
CA LYS A 74 -18.58 -8.70 9.77
C LYS A 74 -19.22 -7.76 8.75
N SER A 75 -20.36 -8.17 8.20
CA SER A 75 -21.13 -7.32 7.28
C SER A 75 -21.47 -5.96 7.90
N GLY A 76 -21.36 -4.91 7.09
CA GLY A 76 -21.52 -3.50 7.48
C GLY A 76 -20.22 -2.81 7.88
N ASP A 77 -19.13 -3.54 8.15
CA ASP A 77 -17.84 -2.90 8.40
C ASP A 77 -17.38 -2.12 7.16
N SER A 78 -16.71 -0.99 7.38
CA SER A 78 -16.26 -0.08 6.33
C SER A 78 -14.82 -0.37 5.92
N ILE A 79 -14.53 -0.21 4.63
CA ILE A 79 -13.18 -0.30 4.05
C ILE A 79 -12.68 1.11 3.79
N ILE A 80 -11.56 1.47 4.41
CA ILE A 80 -10.96 2.80 4.33
C ILE A 80 -9.56 2.69 3.75
N ILE A 81 -9.20 3.63 2.88
CA ILE A 81 -7.84 3.82 2.39
C ILE A 81 -7.36 5.24 2.72
N ASN A 82 -6.08 5.40 3.05
CA ASN A 82 -5.51 6.68 3.47
C ASN A 82 -5.23 7.69 2.35
N GLY A 83 -5.40 7.32 1.08
CA GLY A 83 -5.16 8.24 -0.03
C GLY A 83 -5.35 7.59 -1.39
N THR A 84 -4.87 8.27 -2.43
CA THR A 84 -4.92 7.84 -3.83
C THR A 84 -4.34 6.43 -4.04
N ILE A 85 -4.58 5.77 -5.17
CA ILE A 85 -3.92 4.50 -5.50
C ILE A 85 -3.19 4.57 -6.84
N GLY A 86 -2.20 3.69 -7.01
CA GLY A 86 -1.44 3.51 -8.24
C GLY A 86 -0.25 4.46 -8.40
N ASP A 87 -0.05 5.43 -7.50
CA ASP A 87 0.98 6.46 -7.63
C ASP A 87 2.39 5.87 -7.77
N HIS A 88 2.80 4.95 -6.89
CA HIS A 88 4.14 4.33 -6.96
C HIS A 88 4.36 3.52 -8.23
N GLY A 89 3.45 2.59 -8.53
CA GLY A 89 3.66 1.73 -9.69
C GLY A 89 3.66 2.53 -11.00
N ILE A 90 2.79 3.52 -11.15
CA ILE A 90 2.81 4.41 -12.32
C ILE A 90 4.07 5.27 -12.35
N SER A 91 4.51 5.85 -11.24
CA SER A 91 5.77 6.62 -11.17
C SER A 91 6.97 5.81 -11.69
N VAL A 92 7.09 4.56 -11.23
CA VAL A 92 8.18 3.65 -11.64
C VAL A 92 8.05 3.26 -13.12
N LEU A 93 6.84 2.96 -13.60
CA LEU A 93 6.60 2.60 -14.99
C LEU A 93 6.84 3.75 -15.96
N SER A 94 6.33 4.94 -15.66
CA SER A 94 6.55 6.13 -16.49
C SER A 94 8.03 6.42 -16.68
N LYS A 95 8.85 6.24 -15.64
CA LYS A 95 10.31 6.38 -15.74
C LYS A 95 10.99 5.28 -16.55
N ARG A 96 10.47 4.06 -16.53
CA ARG A 96 11.02 2.94 -17.33
C ARG A 96 10.69 3.06 -18.80
N GLU A 97 9.46 3.43 -19.11
CA GLU A 97 8.97 3.56 -20.49
C GLU A 97 9.32 4.93 -21.13
N GLY A 98 9.95 5.83 -20.37
CA GLY A 98 10.35 7.15 -20.86
C GLY A 98 9.16 8.05 -21.19
N ILE A 99 8.03 7.89 -20.49
CA ILE A 99 6.83 8.69 -20.71
C ILE A 99 7.04 10.07 -20.11
N GLU A 100 7.10 11.09 -20.98
CA GLU A 100 7.12 12.49 -20.57
C GLU A 100 5.70 12.95 -20.25
N LEU A 101 5.46 13.29 -18.98
CA LEU A 101 4.20 13.85 -18.50
C LEU A 101 4.37 15.34 -18.22
N GLU A 102 3.30 16.12 -18.38
CA GLU A 102 3.30 17.54 -18.03
C GLU A 102 3.60 17.76 -16.54
N SER A 103 3.13 16.85 -15.68
CA SER A 103 3.46 16.79 -14.26
C SER A 103 4.07 15.43 -13.91
N GLU A 104 5.14 15.44 -13.13
CA GLU A 104 5.80 14.21 -12.69
C GLU A 104 4.94 13.52 -11.64
N ILE A 105 4.55 12.26 -11.92
CA ILE A 105 3.90 11.41 -10.93
C ILE A 105 4.98 10.91 -9.96
N GLU A 106 4.96 11.43 -8.75
CA GLU A 106 5.83 10.99 -7.67
C GLU A 106 5.29 9.71 -7.02
N SER A 107 6.20 8.80 -6.64
CA SER A 107 5.83 7.65 -5.83
C SER A 107 5.26 8.09 -4.48
N ASP A 108 4.26 7.36 -4.01
CA ASP A 108 3.69 7.56 -2.68
C ASP A 108 4.52 6.95 -1.55
N CYS A 109 5.73 6.45 -1.79
CA CYS A 109 6.55 5.74 -0.79
C CYS A 109 6.74 6.57 0.49
N LYS A 110 6.18 6.10 1.61
CA LYS A 110 6.25 6.80 2.90
C LYS A 110 6.01 5.86 4.09
N PRO A 111 6.62 6.09 5.26
CA PRO A 111 6.31 5.34 6.46
C PRO A 111 4.90 5.69 6.97
N LEU A 112 4.10 4.68 7.31
CA LEU A 112 2.70 4.86 7.75
C LEU A 112 2.50 4.67 9.25
N ASN A 113 3.55 4.36 10.01
CA ASN A 113 3.41 4.01 11.41
C ASN A 113 2.79 5.14 12.24
N SER A 114 3.13 6.41 12.00
CA SER A 114 2.53 7.54 12.74
C SER A 114 1.01 7.69 12.46
N LEU A 115 0.60 7.51 11.21
CA LEU A 115 -0.80 7.53 10.80
C LEU A 115 -1.58 6.38 11.46
N ILE A 116 -1.03 5.18 11.38
CA ILE A 116 -1.63 3.97 11.96
C ILE A 116 -1.74 4.10 13.48
N THR A 117 -0.68 4.55 14.15
CA THR A 117 -0.69 4.79 15.59
C THR A 117 -1.77 5.79 15.99
N ALA A 118 -1.90 6.92 15.28
CA ALA A 118 -2.94 7.92 15.57
C ALA A 118 -4.36 7.35 15.48
N VAL A 119 -4.62 6.45 14.53
CA VAL A 119 -5.91 5.77 14.41
C VAL A 119 -6.12 4.79 15.56
N LEU A 120 -5.15 3.94 15.87
CA LEU A 120 -5.27 2.92 16.90
C LEU A 120 -5.38 3.52 18.32
N GLU A 121 -4.61 4.56 18.63
CA GLU A 121 -4.66 5.26 19.93
C GLU A 121 -5.99 5.99 20.17
N SER A 122 -6.75 6.28 19.12
CA SER A 122 -8.07 6.88 19.27
C SER A 122 -9.09 5.94 19.92
N GLY A 123 -8.79 4.63 19.99
CA GLY A 123 -9.71 3.60 20.44
C GLY A 123 -10.83 3.31 19.44
N ALA A 124 -10.64 3.62 18.15
CA ALA A 124 -11.53 3.16 17.10
C ALA A 124 -11.41 1.64 16.93
N ASP A 125 -12.54 0.97 16.66
CA ASP A 125 -12.59 -0.46 16.39
C ASP A 125 -12.08 -0.79 14.97
N VAL A 126 -10.75 -0.75 14.81
CA VAL A 126 -10.05 -1.28 13.65
C VAL A 126 -9.94 -2.80 13.80
N LYS A 127 -10.43 -3.53 12.81
CA LYS A 127 -10.53 -4.98 12.84
C LYS A 127 -9.40 -5.67 12.11
N PHE A 128 -8.97 -5.08 11.01
CA PHE A 128 -7.89 -5.61 10.20
C PHE A 128 -7.29 -4.50 9.33
N MET A 129 -6.03 -4.62 8.97
CA MET A 129 -5.39 -3.69 8.03
C MET A 129 -4.24 -4.36 7.28
N ARG A 130 -3.96 -3.86 6.07
CA ARG A 130 -2.80 -4.27 5.26
C ARG A 130 -2.46 -3.17 4.26
N ASP A 131 -1.21 -3.09 3.90
CA ASP A 131 -0.66 -2.26 2.84
C ASP A 131 -0.91 -2.88 1.44
N PRO A 132 -1.44 -2.12 0.45
CA PRO A 132 -1.71 -2.64 -0.89
C PRO A 132 -0.48 -2.52 -1.81
N THR A 133 0.57 -3.27 -1.48
CA THR A 133 1.83 -3.34 -2.25
C THR A 133 1.67 -4.20 -3.52
N ARG A 134 2.27 -5.38 -3.61
CA ARG A 134 2.22 -6.19 -4.84
C ARG A 134 0.80 -6.68 -5.14
N GLY A 135 0.35 -6.45 -6.38
CA GLY A 135 -1.02 -6.72 -6.81
C GLY A 135 -2.05 -5.68 -6.36
N GLY A 136 -1.60 -4.62 -5.68
CA GLY A 136 -2.39 -3.45 -5.36
C GLY A 136 -3.56 -3.70 -4.40
N LEU A 137 -4.57 -2.85 -4.54
CA LEU A 137 -5.80 -2.91 -3.77
C LEU A 137 -6.59 -4.20 -4.08
N ALA A 138 -6.59 -4.63 -5.34
CA ALA A 138 -7.28 -5.82 -5.80
C ALA A 138 -6.78 -7.08 -5.08
N ALA A 139 -5.46 -7.33 -5.09
CA ALA A 139 -4.89 -8.50 -4.41
C ALA A 139 -5.16 -8.45 -2.89
N THR A 140 -4.93 -7.30 -2.28
CA THR A 140 -5.09 -7.11 -0.82
C THR A 140 -6.51 -7.43 -0.35
N LEU A 141 -7.53 -6.91 -1.05
CA LEU A 141 -8.91 -7.13 -0.67
C LEU A 141 -9.37 -8.56 -0.97
N ASN A 142 -8.88 -9.18 -2.06
CA ASN A 142 -9.16 -10.58 -2.32
C ASN A 142 -8.52 -11.50 -1.28
N GLU A 143 -7.31 -11.21 -0.80
CA GLU A 143 -6.71 -11.94 0.32
C GLU A 143 -7.50 -11.78 1.62
N PHE A 144 -8.20 -10.65 1.81
CA PHE A 144 -9.09 -10.46 2.96
C PHE A 144 -10.35 -11.33 2.84
N ALA A 145 -10.99 -11.29 1.68
CA ALA A 145 -12.25 -12.00 1.43
C ALA A 145 -12.06 -13.51 1.25
N ASN A 146 -10.90 -13.98 0.76
CA ASN A 146 -10.69 -15.38 0.42
C ASN A 146 -11.00 -16.33 1.59
N GLY A 147 -11.90 -17.29 1.36
CA GLY A 147 -12.34 -18.26 2.36
C GLY A 147 -13.29 -17.71 3.43
N MET A 148 -13.80 -16.49 3.27
CA MET A 148 -14.72 -15.87 4.23
C MET A 148 -16.19 -16.06 3.88
N GLU A 149 -17.03 -16.07 4.91
CA GLU A 149 -18.50 -16.15 4.80
C GLU A 149 -19.17 -14.80 4.45
N TRP A 150 -18.38 -13.80 4.09
CA TRP A 150 -18.79 -12.46 3.68
C TRP A 150 -18.01 -12.06 2.42
N GLY A 151 -18.48 -11.00 1.75
CA GLY A 151 -17.84 -10.41 0.59
C GLY A 151 -17.46 -8.95 0.79
N ILE A 152 -16.91 -8.34 -0.25
CA ILE A 152 -16.57 -6.93 -0.30
C ILE A 152 -17.32 -6.26 -1.45
N LEU A 153 -17.95 -5.12 -1.17
CA LEU A 153 -18.51 -4.24 -2.19
C LEU A 153 -17.77 -2.90 -2.15
N LEU A 154 -16.99 -2.65 -3.20
CA LEU A 154 -16.33 -1.39 -3.45
C LEU A 154 -17.24 -0.45 -4.25
N ASN A 155 -17.04 0.85 -4.08
CA ASN A 155 -17.66 1.89 -4.90
C ASN A 155 -16.61 2.61 -5.74
N GLU A 156 -16.67 2.45 -7.05
CA GLU A 156 -15.69 3.00 -7.99
C GLU A 156 -15.52 4.52 -7.87
N THR A 157 -16.60 5.26 -7.59
CA THR A 157 -16.53 6.73 -7.46
C THR A 157 -15.84 7.20 -6.18
N GLU A 158 -15.70 6.32 -5.18
CA GLU A 158 -15.08 6.66 -3.90
C GLU A 158 -13.60 6.27 -3.85
N ILE A 159 -13.11 5.49 -4.81
CA ILE A 159 -11.69 5.10 -4.89
C ILE A 159 -10.90 6.32 -5.41
N PRO A 160 -10.03 6.92 -4.58
CA PRO A 160 -9.26 8.08 -4.99
C PRO A 160 -8.16 7.64 -5.97
N ILE A 161 -8.16 8.23 -7.17
CA ILE A 161 -7.14 8.01 -8.20
C ILE A 161 -6.84 9.38 -8.80
N ARG A 162 -5.56 9.74 -8.92
CA ARG A 162 -5.15 10.99 -9.59
C ARG A 162 -5.46 10.90 -11.08
N ASP A 163 -5.80 12.02 -11.70
CA ASP A 163 -6.14 12.06 -13.14
C ASP A 163 -4.94 11.66 -14.01
N GLU A 164 -3.73 12.00 -13.59
CA GLU A 164 -2.50 11.60 -14.27
C GLU A 164 -2.24 10.10 -14.15
N VAL A 165 -2.47 9.52 -12.96
CA VAL A 165 -2.37 8.07 -12.74
C VAL A 165 -3.39 7.34 -13.61
N ARG A 166 -4.63 7.82 -13.65
CA ARG A 166 -5.69 7.25 -14.50
C ARG A 166 -5.29 7.30 -15.98
N SER A 167 -4.84 8.46 -16.44
CA SER A 167 -4.48 8.69 -17.83
C SER A 167 -3.33 7.78 -18.28
N VAL A 168 -2.27 7.65 -17.48
CA VAL A 168 -1.15 6.75 -17.80
C VAL A 168 -1.57 5.28 -17.73
N SER A 169 -2.39 4.92 -16.74
CA SER A 169 -2.92 3.55 -16.63
C SER A 169 -3.74 3.18 -17.87
N ASP A 170 -4.60 4.09 -18.34
CA ASP A 170 -5.41 3.89 -19.55
C ASP A 170 -4.54 3.74 -20.81
N ILE A 171 -3.50 4.58 -20.97
CA ILE A 171 -2.56 4.49 -22.10
C ILE A 171 -1.82 3.15 -22.11
N LEU A 172 -1.38 2.70 -20.93
CA LEU A 172 -0.61 1.46 -20.78
C LEU A 172 -1.48 0.20 -20.68
N GLY A 173 -2.80 0.36 -20.59
CA GLY A 173 -3.73 -0.76 -20.45
C GLY A 173 -3.70 -1.44 -19.06
N PHE A 174 -3.33 -0.70 -18.02
CA PHE A 174 -3.37 -1.17 -16.63
C PHE A 174 -4.62 -0.68 -15.90
N ASP A 175 -5.14 -1.49 -14.97
CA ASP A 175 -6.19 -1.08 -14.04
C ASP A 175 -5.51 -0.64 -12.72
N PRO A 176 -5.69 0.61 -12.26
CA PRO A 176 -5.07 1.15 -11.04
C PRO A 176 -5.30 0.31 -9.78
N LEU A 177 -6.39 -0.48 -9.73
CA LEU A 177 -6.67 -1.37 -8.60
C LEU A 177 -5.59 -2.44 -8.41
N TYR A 178 -4.87 -2.81 -9.47
CA TYR A 178 -3.87 -3.88 -9.46
C TYR A 178 -2.43 -3.35 -9.35
N ILE A 179 -2.27 -2.03 -9.35
CA ILE A 179 -0.97 -1.35 -9.32
C ILE A 179 -0.50 -1.18 -7.88
N ALA A 180 0.80 -1.40 -7.65
CA ALA A 180 1.41 -1.35 -6.34
C ALA A 180 1.46 0.07 -5.74
N ASN A 181 1.33 0.11 -4.41
CA ASN A 181 1.38 1.31 -3.58
C ASN A 181 2.41 1.10 -2.47
N GLU A 182 3.22 2.12 -2.15
CA GLU A 182 4.29 2.02 -1.13
C GLU A 182 4.10 3.02 0.02
N GLY A 183 2.92 3.64 0.10
CA GLY A 183 2.56 4.54 1.18
C GLY A 183 1.05 4.58 1.41
N LYS A 184 0.40 3.43 1.23
CA LYS A 184 -1.03 3.25 1.51
C LYS A 184 -1.28 2.13 2.51
N VAL A 185 -2.39 2.25 3.22
CA VAL A 185 -2.94 1.24 4.13
C VAL A 185 -4.43 1.14 3.90
N VAL A 186 -4.90 -0.09 3.75
CA VAL A 186 -6.32 -0.45 3.72
C VAL A 186 -6.70 -0.89 5.13
N MET A 187 -7.73 -0.29 5.71
CA MET A 187 -8.25 -0.61 7.03
C MET A 187 -9.71 -1.07 6.94
N ILE A 188 -10.03 -2.16 7.63
CA ILE A 188 -11.40 -2.56 7.91
C ILE A 188 -11.77 -2.07 9.30
N VAL A 189 -12.80 -1.23 9.37
CA VAL A 189 -13.24 -0.54 10.59
C VAL A 189 -14.71 -0.85 10.85
N SER A 190 -15.09 -0.95 12.12
CA SER A 190 -16.51 -1.05 12.47
C SER A 190 -17.33 0.09 11.85
N SER A 191 -18.58 -0.19 11.49
CA SER A 191 -19.48 0.84 10.93
C SER A 191 -19.64 2.05 11.86
N GLY A 192 -19.64 1.83 13.17
CA GLY A 192 -19.80 2.90 14.18
C GLY A 192 -18.59 3.83 14.28
N ASP A 193 -17.39 3.36 13.94
CA ASP A 193 -16.16 4.15 14.03
C ASP A 193 -15.66 4.67 12.68
N ARG A 194 -16.38 4.40 11.58
CA ARG A 194 -16.03 4.86 10.23
C ARG A 194 -15.66 6.33 10.19
N ASP A 195 -16.58 7.21 10.62
CA ASP A 195 -16.38 8.66 10.49
C ASP A 195 -15.29 9.18 11.44
N LYS A 196 -15.13 8.55 12.61
CA LYS A 196 -14.04 8.82 13.54
C LYS A 196 -12.69 8.56 12.88
N VAL A 197 -12.51 7.40 12.25
CA VAL A 197 -11.27 7.05 11.54
C VAL A 197 -11.03 7.98 10.36
N LEU A 198 -12.04 8.26 9.53
CA LEU A 198 -11.92 9.20 8.42
C LEU A 198 -11.42 10.58 8.87
N ASN A 199 -11.98 11.11 9.97
CA ASN A 199 -11.58 12.41 10.49
C ASN A 199 -10.13 12.41 10.98
N ILE A 200 -9.72 11.38 11.73
CA ILE A 200 -8.34 11.27 12.24
C ILE A 200 -7.36 11.22 11.07
N MET A 201 -7.57 10.32 10.10
CA MET A 201 -6.65 10.15 8.99
C MET A 201 -6.55 11.43 8.15
N LYS A 202 -7.65 12.15 7.90
CA LYS A 202 -7.65 13.41 7.15
C LYS A 202 -6.85 14.53 7.82
N THR A 203 -6.73 14.53 9.14
CA THR A 203 -5.88 15.50 9.86
C THR A 203 -4.38 15.16 9.76
N HIS A 204 -4.04 13.93 9.40
CA HIS A 204 -2.66 13.48 9.30
C HIS A 204 -2.08 13.79 7.89
N PRO A 205 -0.81 14.24 7.77
CA PRO A 205 -0.20 14.55 6.47
C PRO A 205 -0.28 13.41 5.44
N HIS A 206 -0.14 12.17 5.87
CA HIS A 206 -0.21 10.97 5.03
C HIS A 206 -1.64 10.42 4.79
N GLY A 207 -2.66 11.11 5.29
CA GLY A 207 -4.06 10.68 5.21
C GLY A 207 -5.02 11.74 4.62
N ARG A 208 -4.50 12.83 4.04
CA ARG A 208 -5.34 13.95 3.55
C ARG A 208 -6.43 13.51 2.56
N ASP A 209 -6.11 12.55 1.71
CA ASP A 209 -7.01 12.02 0.67
C ASP A 209 -7.76 10.77 1.13
N THR A 210 -7.90 10.57 2.44
CA THR A 210 -8.58 9.39 3.00
C THR A 210 -10.02 9.29 2.53
N LYS A 211 -10.40 8.09 2.09
CA LYS A 211 -11.74 7.74 1.63
C LYS A 211 -12.22 6.41 2.18
N ALA A 212 -13.52 6.33 2.46
CA ALA A 212 -14.22 5.06 2.63
C ALA A 212 -14.60 4.56 1.24
N ILE A 213 -13.98 3.47 0.80
CA ILE A 213 -14.04 2.99 -0.58
C ILE A 213 -15.01 1.84 -0.79
N GLY A 214 -15.58 1.30 0.29
CA GLY A 214 -16.48 0.17 0.23
C GLY A 214 -16.87 -0.33 1.61
N GLU A 215 -17.55 -1.47 1.62
CA GLU A 215 -18.04 -2.12 2.83
C GLU A 215 -17.98 -3.64 2.71
N ILE A 216 -18.01 -4.29 3.88
CA ILE A 216 -18.20 -5.73 3.97
C ILE A 216 -19.68 -6.06 3.79
N VAL A 217 -19.99 -6.98 2.88
CA VAL A 217 -21.35 -7.39 2.55
C VAL A 217 -21.58 -8.87 2.89
N SER A 218 -22.82 -9.30 3.05
CA SER A 218 -23.13 -10.69 3.36
C SER A 218 -23.01 -11.62 2.13
N SER A 219 -22.96 -11.08 0.92
CA SER A 219 -22.90 -11.81 -0.35
C SER A 219 -22.44 -10.89 -1.49
N PRO A 220 -21.75 -11.39 -2.53
CA PRO A 220 -21.26 -12.76 -2.69
C PRO A 220 -20.10 -13.09 -1.74
N LYS A 221 -20.18 -14.25 -1.08
CA LYS A 221 -19.19 -14.69 -0.09
C LYS A 221 -17.84 -14.96 -0.76
N GLY A 222 -16.76 -14.59 -0.09
CA GLY A 222 -15.41 -14.86 -0.58
C GLY A 222 -14.97 -14.01 -1.77
N MET A 223 -15.74 -13.00 -2.15
CA MET A 223 -15.55 -12.25 -3.39
C MET A 223 -15.43 -10.75 -3.15
N VAL A 224 -14.64 -10.09 -4.00
CA VAL A 224 -14.57 -8.64 -4.11
C VAL A 224 -15.34 -8.21 -5.34
N THR A 225 -16.28 -7.29 -5.15
CA THR A 225 -17.10 -6.72 -6.21
C THR A 225 -16.95 -5.20 -6.22
N LEU A 226 -17.08 -4.60 -7.39
CA LEU A 226 -17.00 -3.16 -7.59
C LEU A 226 -18.28 -2.68 -8.25
N LYS A 227 -18.99 -1.78 -7.57
CA LYS A 227 -20.08 -1.01 -8.16
C LYS A 227 -19.50 0.05 -9.07
N THR A 228 -19.83 -0.02 -10.35
CA THR A 228 -19.28 0.87 -11.37
C THR A 228 -20.00 2.20 -11.43
N VAL A 229 -19.39 3.20 -12.05
CA VAL A 229 -19.98 4.55 -12.25
C VAL A 229 -21.32 4.51 -13.01
N VAL A 230 -21.53 3.51 -13.87
CA VAL A 230 -22.77 3.30 -14.63
C VAL A 230 -23.83 2.50 -13.87
N GLY A 231 -23.57 2.15 -12.60
CA GLY A 231 -24.50 1.47 -11.71
C GLY A 231 -24.48 -0.06 -11.76
N GLY A 232 -23.67 -0.65 -12.65
CA GLY A 232 -23.44 -2.10 -12.71
C GLY A 232 -22.53 -2.59 -11.59
N THR A 233 -22.31 -3.89 -11.53
CA THR A 233 -21.33 -4.50 -10.61
C THR A 233 -20.44 -5.45 -11.39
N ARG A 234 -19.12 -5.34 -11.20
CA ARG A 234 -18.14 -6.29 -11.75
C ARG A 234 -17.35 -6.97 -10.63
N ILE A 235 -16.80 -8.12 -10.92
CA ILE A 235 -15.87 -8.82 -10.02
C ILE A 235 -14.50 -8.12 -10.13
N VAL A 236 -13.83 -7.96 -9.00
CA VAL A 236 -12.41 -7.58 -8.93
C VAL A 236 -11.65 -8.82 -8.53
N ASP A 237 -11.03 -9.49 -9.49
CA ASP A 237 -10.33 -10.75 -9.27
C ASP A 237 -8.93 -10.56 -8.68
N MET A 238 -8.31 -11.65 -8.26
CA MET A 238 -6.87 -11.66 -8.02
C MET A 238 -6.11 -11.40 -9.35
N PRO A 239 -5.03 -10.60 -9.34
CA PRO A 239 -4.20 -10.44 -10.53
C PRO A 239 -3.69 -11.79 -11.06
N SER A 240 -3.72 -11.96 -12.38
CA SER A 240 -3.17 -13.14 -13.05
C SER A 240 -1.64 -13.06 -13.11
N GLY A 241 -0.98 -13.45 -12.01
CA GLY A 241 0.48 -13.41 -11.90
C GLY A 241 1.05 -12.02 -11.61
N GLU A 242 2.38 -11.90 -11.70
CA GLU A 242 3.08 -10.63 -11.51
C GLU A 242 2.89 -9.74 -12.77
N GLN A 243 2.06 -8.70 -12.65
CA GLN A 243 1.78 -7.80 -13.78
C GLN A 243 2.96 -6.86 -14.09
N LEU A 244 3.72 -6.46 -13.06
CA LEU A 244 4.76 -5.44 -13.16
C LEU A 244 6.05 -5.97 -12.54
N PRO A 245 6.98 -6.53 -13.33
CA PRO A 245 8.20 -7.10 -12.79
C PRO A 245 9.04 -6.02 -12.10
N ARG A 246 9.57 -6.34 -10.92
CA ARG A 246 10.47 -5.47 -10.13
C ARG A 246 9.85 -4.13 -9.76
N ILE A 247 8.53 -4.05 -9.59
CA ILE A 247 7.88 -2.78 -9.21
C ILE A 247 8.35 -2.30 -7.83
N CYS A 248 8.62 -3.23 -6.92
CA CYS A 248 9.22 -3.04 -5.61
C CYS A 248 10.21 -4.17 -5.27
#